data_AF-A0A1V9YKV4-F1
#
_entry.id   AF-A0A1V9YKV4-F1
#
_cell.length_a   1.000
_cell.length_b   1.000
_cell.length_c   1.000
_cell.angle_alpha   90.00
_cell.angle_beta   90.00
_cell.angle_gamma   90.00
#
_symmetry.space_group_name_H-M   'P 1'
#
loop_
_entity.id
_entity.type
_entity.pdbx_description
1 polymer ?
#
loop_
_entity_poly.entity_id
_entity_poly.type
_entity_poly.pdbx_seq_one_letter_code
_entity_poly.pdbx_strand_id
1 'polypeptide(L)'
;MAAPTTMMTVCGPIETSRVLPGGILAVQRLIQKATPIDADEAIAPEDLMWLREYPFEKQNAMLVSEDKAFREIELLSAYNCNTIVDLHAPSERDPRRLRLLAERLGINILTSTSIDSSMPTPTSDTTTVIETLAQKLQLELQFGIDDTSIQASVIYHVVDIRAVNALHWAAVAKAQQATCAAVYLDLVPFPASGYDAEVLALLASYEGLRDRLVLCHCDLLPLPLLNQLADLGVVLSFDLVGLDAVSDMLPFPVLPKETLVPRDREIAMLVQSLVARARVLVNSTVYFKTQYKRNGGGGYTHIFSSFCRRACMSPAEATKVLHATPLALLSGYVPPPAVEIPKAYIHCSICRGAFEPIVGEYFTKFDFVYCSTKCLRKHRLAGFTKDIVQ
;
A
#
# COMPACT_ATOMS: atom_id res chain seq x y z
N MET A 1 16.74 -7.28 -17.13
CA MET A 1 16.66 -6.00 -16.39
C MET A 1 17.05 -6.28 -14.95
N ALA A 2 17.86 -5.44 -14.32
CA ALA A 2 18.09 -5.55 -12.88
C ALA A 2 16.75 -5.42 -12.15
N ALA A 3 16.51 -6.23 -11.12
CA ALA A 3 15.32 -6.09 -10.30
C ALA A 3 15.27 -4.67 -9.73
N PRO A 4 14.12 -3.99 -9.76
CA PRO A 4 14.01 -2.67 -9.14
C PRO A 4 14.46 -2.76 -7.68
N THR A 5 15.32 -1.83 -7.28
CA THR A 5 15.96 -1.79 -5.96
C THR A 5 15.34 -0.71 -5.07
N THR A 6 14.16 -0.23 -5.44
CA THR A 6 13.49 0.90 -4.79
C THR A 6 12.08 0.54 -4.35
N MET A 7 11.68 1.12 -3.22
CA MET A 7 10.37 0.99 -2.60
C MET A 7 9.84 2.39 -2.31
N MET A 8 8.58 2.66 -2.65
CA MET A 8 7.93 3.93 -2.28
C MET A 8 7.38 3.84 -0.87
N THR A 9 7.70 4.80 -0.01
CA THR A 9 7.14 4.95 1.34
C THR A 9 6.38 6.26 1.45
N VAL A 10 5.64 6.46 2.54
CA VAL A 10 4.99 7.74 2.82
C VAL A 10 5.96 8.93 2.97
N CYS A 11 7.25 8.65 3.18
CA CYS A 11 8.33 9.65 3.24
C CYS A 11 9.09 9.79 1.90
N GLY A 12 8.67 9.08 0.85
CA GLY A 12 9.33 9.06 -0.46
C GLY A 12 10.03 7.72 -0.77
N PRO A 13 10.71 7.64 -1.93
CA PRO A 13 11.39 6.43 -2.36
C PRO A 13 12.62 6.14 -1.48
N ILE A 14 12.83 4.86 -1.16
CA ILE A 14 14.01 4.36 -0.46
C ILE A 14 14.65 3.23 -1.27
N GLU A 15 15.95 3.03 -1.10
CA GLU A 15 16.59 1.79 -1.54
C GLU A 15 16.20 0.62 -0.63
N THR A 16 16.07 -0.57 -1.21
CA THR A 16 15.73 -1.80 -0.49
C THR A 16 16.80 -2.21 0.53
N SER A 17 18.03 -1.71 0.38
CA SER A 17 19.13 -1.83 1.35
C SER A 17 18.82 -1.18 2.71
N ARG A 18 17.83 -0.28 2.78
CA ARG A 18 17.37 0.38 4.02
C ARG A 18 16.34 -0.43 4.79
N VAL A 19 15.85 -1.54 4.24
CA VAL A 19 14.95 -2.47 4.95
C VAL A 19 15.79 -3.37 5.86
N LEU A 20 15.43 -3.42 7.14
CA LEU A 20 16.14 -4.24 8.12
C LEU A 20 15.80 -5.74 7.97
N PRO A 21 16.75 -6.64 8.27
CA PRO A 21 16.63 -8.07 7.96
C PRO A 21 15.66 -8.83 8.87
N GLY A 22 15.14 -8.21 9.92
CA GLY A 22 14.21 -8.84 10.86
C GLY A 22 12.85 -9.16 10.25
N GLY A 23 12.44 -8.41 9.24
CA GLY A 23 11.25 -8.67 8.45
C GLY A 23 10.47 -7.41 8.08
N ILE A 24 9.36 -7.63 7.39
CA ILE A 24 8.40 -6.63 6.93
C ILE A 24 7.02 -7.08 7.41
N LEU A 25 6.27 -6.18 8.05
CA LEU A 25 4.85 -6.39 8.28
C LEU A 25 4.09 -6.01 7.02
N ALA A 26 3.73 -7.00 6.19
CA ALA A 26 3.25 -6.80 4.83
C ALA A 26 1.74 -6.53 4.71
N VAL A 27 0.98 -6.82 5.76
CA VAL A 27 -0.46 -6.54 5.87
C VAL A 27 -0.72 -6.03 7.28
N GLN A 28 -1.06 -4.76 7.46
CA GLN A 28 -1.37 -4.17 8.77
C GLN A 28 -2.46 -3.10 8.67
N ARG A 29 -3.06 -2.79 9.83
CA ARG A 29 -3.80 -1.55 10.07
C ARG A 29 -3.10 -0.83 11.22
N LEU A 30 -2.60 0.38 10.98
CA LEU A 30 -1.87 1.16 11.97
C LEU A 30 -2.75 2.24 12.57
N ILE A 31 -3.29 3.08 11.69
CA ILE A 31 -4.10 4.23 12.07
C ILE A 31 -5.17 4.46 11.01
N GLN A 32 -6.42 4.37 11.44
CA GLN A 32 -7.55 4.82 10.63
C GLN A 32 -7.93 6.26 10.95
N LYS A 33 -8.55 6.90 9.97
CA LYS A 33 -9.15 8.22 10.07
C LYS A 33 -10.25 8.20 11.15
N ALA A 34 -10.17 9.15 12.08
CA ALA A 34 -11.15 9.26 13.14
C ALA A 34 -12.48 9.82 12.60
N THR A 35 -13.60 9.21 12.97
CA THR A 35 -14.95 9.72 12.79
C THR A 35 -15.69 9.64 14.13
N PRO A 36 -16.54 10.63 14.47
CA PRO A 36 -16.38 11.71 15.48
C PRO A 36 -16.10 11.28 16.96
N ILE A 37 -16.45 12.17 17.92
CA ILE A 37 -16.10 12.18 19.37
C ILE A 37 -16.18 10.80 20.06
N ASP A 38 -15.20 10.53 20.93
CA ASP A 38 -14.96 9.33 21.73
C ASP A 38 -14.30 8.12 21.05
N ALA A 39 -13.95 8.19 19.76
CA ALA A 39 -13.32 7.11 18.95
C ALA A 39 -12.11 6.37 19.57
N ASP A 40 -11.44 6.93 20.59
CA ASP A 40 -10.28 6.35 21.27
C ASP A 40 -10.57 5.90 22.72
N GLU A 41 -11.75 5.32 22.97
CA GLU A 41 -12.12 4.79 24.29
C GLU A 41 -11.02 3.86 24.85
N ALA A 42 -10.64 4.05 26.12
CA ALA A 42 -9.67 3.20 26.78
C ALA A 42 -10.27 1.82 27.07
N ILE A 43 -9.49 0.76 26.87
CA ILE A 43 -9.91 -0.60 27.24
C ILE A 43 -9.50 -0.84 28.70
N ALA A 44 -10.48 -1.07 29.57
CA ALA A 44 -10.21 -1.46 30.95
C ALA A 44 -9.85 -2.95 31.03
N PRO A 45 -8.92 -3.38 31.90
CA PRO A 45 -8.58 -4.79 32.07
C PRO A 45 -9.79 -5.69 32.39
N GLU A 46 -10.76 -5.17 33.13
CA GLU A 46 -11.99 -5.86 33.51
C GLU A 46 -12.88 -6.19 32.30
N ASP A 47 -12.71 -5.47 31.19
CA ASP A 47 -13.49 -5.64 29.96
C ASP A 47 -12.89 -6.68 29.00
N LEU A 48 -11.68 -7.18 29.25
CA LEU A 48 -10.96 -8.01 28.28
C LEU A 48 -11.71 -9.30 27.94
N MET A 49 -12.38 -9.94 28.91
CA MET A 49 -13.20 -11.12 28.64
C MET A 49 -14.43 -10.76 27.81
N TRP A 50 -15.12 -9.66 28.17
CA TRP A 50 -16.28 -9.19 27.41
C TRP A 50 -15.92 -8.86 25.97
N LEU A 51 -14.81 -8.16 25.75
CA LEU A 51 -14.33 -7.79 24.41
C LEU A 51 -13.76 -8.98 23.63
N ARG A 52 -13.43 -10.09 24.28
CA ARG A 52 -13.09 -11.33 23.58
C ARG A 52 -14.33 -11.91 22.88
N GLU A 53 -15.46 -11.95 23.60
CA GLU A 53 -16.75 -12.45 23.11
C GLU A 53 -17.47 -11.43 22.21
N TYR A 54 -17.27 -10.13 22.45
CA TYR A 54 -17.93 -9.01 21.76
C TYR A 54 -16.92 -7.94 21.31
N PRO A 55 -15.96 -8.27 20.41
CA PRO A 55 -14.82 -7.43 20.04
C PRO A 55 -15.13 -6.12 19.31
N PHE A 56 -16.38 -5.89 18.89
CA PHE A 56 -16.79 -4.63 18.25
C PHE A 56 -17.36 -3.62 19.24
N GLU A 57 -17.64 -4.03 20.49
CA GLU A 57 -18.07 -3.13 21.56
C GLU A 57 -16.92 -2.21 22.01
N LYS A 58 -17.27 -1.14 22.73
CA LYS A 58 -16.31 -0.15 23.30
C LYS A 58 -15.30 0.39 22.29
N GLN A 59 -15.77 0.45 21.04
CA GLN A 59 -14.99 0.90 19.89
C GLN A 59 -13.64 0.19 19.76
N ASN A 60 -13.58 -1.09 20.16
CA ASN A 60 -12.34 -1.85 20.18
C ASN A 60 -11.72 -2.00 18.79
N ALA A 61 -12.52 -1.96 17.72
CA ALA A 61 -12.07 -1.95 16.32
C ALA A 61 -11.60 -0.58 15.79
N MET A 62 -11.61 0.48 16.62
CA MET A 62 -11.23 1.84 16.19
C MET A 62 -9.76 2.13 16.53
N LEU A 63 -8.88 1.96 15.54
CA LEU A 63 -7.44 2.21 15.67
C LEU A 63 -7.11 3.68 15.31
N VAL A 64 -7.53 4.63 16.14
CA VAL A 64 -7.45 6.07 15.78
C VAL A 64 -6.34 6.84 16.49
N SER A 65 -5.62 6.24 17.43
CA SER A 65 -4.69 6.92 18.33
C SER A 65 -3.24 6.82 17.85
N GLU A 66 -2.64 7.95 17.47
CA GLU A 66 -1.26 7.99 16.98
C GLU A 66 -0.25 7.59 18.06
N ASP A 67 -0.47 8.03 19.30
CA ASP A 67 0.42 7.69 20.40
C ASP A 67 0.35 6.21 20.78
N LYS A 68 -0.84 5.58 20.70
CA LYS A 68 -0.96 4.13 20.91
C LYS A 68 -0.25 3.37 19.79
N ALA A 69 -0.46 3.77 18.53
CA ALA A 69 0.24 3.18 17.39
C ALA A 69 1.76 3.33 17.52
N PHE A 70 2.25 4.52 17.90
CA PHE A 70 3.68 4.78 18.14
C PHE A 70 4.25 3.82 19.18
N ARG A 71 3.58 3.65 20.32
CA ARG A 71 4.04 2.75 21.41
C ARG A 71 4.04 1.27 21.03
N GLU A 72 3.14 0.86 20.15
CA GLU A 72 3.10 -0.53 19.68
C GLU A 72 4.15 -0.80 18.60
N ILE A 73 4.43 0.19 17.75
CA ILE A 73 5.38 0.06 16.64
C ILE A 73 6.84 0.26 17.11
N GLU A 74 7.11 1.09 18.11
CA GLU A 74 8.49 1.26 18.63
C GLU A 74 9.11 -0.06 19.12
N LEU A 75 8.27 -1.02 19.50
CA LEU A 75 8.66 -2.37 19.92
C LEU A 75 9.29 -3.19 18.79
N LEU A 76 9.06 -2.84 17.52
CA LEU A 76 9.66 -3.51 16.36
C LEU A 76 11.18 -3.35 16.29
N SER A 77 11.73 -2.32 16.94
CA SER A 77 13.18 -2.11 17.03
C SER A 77 13.91 -3.31 17.66
N ALA A 78 13.27 -3.99 18.62
CA ALA A 78 13.82 -5.19 19.26
C ALA A 78 13.94 -6.40 18.32
N TYR A 79 13.26 -6.35 17.17
CA TYR A 79 13.22 -7.44 16.19
C TYR A 79 13.94 -7.09 14.89
N ASN A 80 14.66 -5.96 14.82
CA ASN A 80 15.26 -5.45 13.58
C ASN A 80 14.23 -5.36 12.44
N CYS A 81 13.01 -4.93 12.74
CA CYS A 81 11.97 -4.65 11.75
C CYS A 81 11.73 -3.13 11.70
N ASN A 82 11.77 -2.56 10.50
CA ASN A 82 11.53 -1.13 10.28
C ASN A 82 10.61 -0.85 9.09
N THR A 83 9.90 -1.84 8.57
CA THR A 83 9.07 -1.67 7.37
C THR A 83 7.70 -2.28 7.57
N ILE A 84 6.66 -1.48 7.31
CA ILE A 84 5.27 -1.85 7.52
C ILE A 84 4.42 -1.38 6.34
N VAL A 85 3.48 -2.21 5.91
CA VAL A 85 2.46 -1.87 4.92
C VAL A 85 1.12 -1.69 5.64
N ASP A 86 0.63 -0.46 5.62
CA ASP A 86 -0.67 -0.07 6.15
C ASP A 86 -1.72 -0.10 5.04
N LEU A 87 -2.77 -0.90 5.23
CA LEU A 87 -3.84 -1.11 4.26
C LEU A 87 -5.16 -0.58 4.83
N HIS A 88 -5.69 0.45 4.18
CA HIS A 88 -6.99 1.02 4.48
C HIS A 88 -7.76 1.34 3.21
N ALA A 89 -9.09 1.25 3.29
CA ALA A 89 -9.97 1.77 2.26
C ALA A 89 -9.86 3.31 2.17
N PRO A 90 -10.24 3.95 1.05
CA PRO A 90 -10.11 5.39 0.86
C PRO A 90 -10.82 6.23 1.94
N SER A 91 -11.94 5.73 2.48
CA SER A 91 -12.68 6.39 3.57
C SER A 91 -11.96 6.36 4.92
N GLU A 92 -11.07 5.39 5.13
CA GLU A 92 -10.39 5.13 6.40
C GLU A 92 -8.92 5.58 6.41
N ARG A 93 -8.29 5.79 5.26
CA ARG A 93 -6.86 6.13 5.18
C ARG A 93 -6.56 7.55 5.68
N ASP A 94 -5.36 7.74 6.25
CA ASP A 94 -4.81 9.05 6.60
C ASP A 94 -3.29 9.13 6.31
N PRO A 95 -2.89 9.40 5.06
CA PRO A 95 -1.47 9.37 4.67
C PRO A 95 -0.61 10.40 5.41
N ARG A 96 -1.19 11.53 5.86
CA ARG A 96 -0.46 12.57 6.60
C ARG A 96 -0.03 12.06 7.97
N ARG A 97 -0.94 11.41 8.69
CA ARG A 97 -0.64 10.83 10.00
C ARG A 97 0.33 9.65 9.90
N LEU A 98 0.21 8.83 8.85
CA LEU A 98 1.19 7.77 8.58
C LEU A 98 2.59 8.35 8.34
N ARG A 99 2.71 9.44 7.57
CA ARG A 99 4.00 10.12 7.36
C ARG A 99 4.58 10.68 8.66
N LEU A 100 3.76 11.36 9.46
CA LEU A 100 4.20 11.89 10.76
C LEU A 100 4.69 10.77 11.68
N LEU A 101 3.96 9.65 11.73
CA LEU A 101 4.33 8.47 12.50
C LEU A 101 5.65 7.86 12.00
N ALA A 102 5.82 7.71 10.68
CA ALA A 102 7.05 7.21 10.06
C ALA A 102 8.26 8.08 10.39
N GLU A 103 8.12 9.41 10.30
CA GLU A 103 9.16 10.38 10.64
C GLU A 103 9.53 10.34 12.13
N ARG A 104 8.52 10.26 13.02
CA ARG A 104 8.73 10.18 14.48
C ARG A 104 9.46 8.90 14.91
N LEU A 105 9.17 7.77 14.26
CA LEU A 105 9.75 6.46 14.60
C LEU A 105 11.02 6.14 13.83
N GLY A 106 11.31 6.85 12.73
CA GLY A 106 12.42 6.52 11.83
C GLY A 106 12.23 5.19 11.10
N ILE A 107 10.98 4.84 10.75
CA ILE A 107 10.63 3.59 10.04
C ILE A 107 10.05 3.88 8.65
N ASN A 108 9.97 2.85 7.83
CA ASN A 108 9.38 2.86 6.51
C ASN A 108 7.91 2.43 6.61
N ILE A 109 6.99 3.34 6.34
CA ILE A 109 5.56 3.01 6.23
C ILE A 109 5.15 3.10 4.76
N LEU A 110 4.50 2.06 4.27
CA LEU A 110 3.91 1.98 2.95
C LEU A 110 2.40 2.10 3.10
N THR A 111 1.74 2.79 2.18
CA THR A 111 0.29 2.98 2.24
C THR A 111 -0.38 2.59 0.92
N SER A 112 -1.69 2.37 0.94
CA SER A 112 -2.44 1.86 -0.21
C SER A 112 -3.26 2.91 -0.95
N THR A 113 -3.32 2.77 -2.27
CA THR A 113 -4.43 3.28 -3.10
C THR A 113 -5.54 2.23 -3.21
N SER A 114 -6.75 2.63 -3.59
CA SER A 114 -7.85 1.70 -3.80
C SER A 114 -8.91 2.29 -4.74
N ILE A 115 -9.76 1.41 -5.28
CA ILE A 115 -11.00 1.81 -5.94
C ILE A 115 -12.09 1.83 -4.88
N ASP A 116 -12.75 2.97 -4.73
CA ASP A 116 -13.94 3.09 -3.89
C ASP A 116 -15.12 2.41 -4.59
N SER A 117 -15.68 1.37 -3.96
CA SER A 117 -16.81 0.59 -4.47
C SER A 117 -18.08 1.40 -4.68
N SER A 118 -18.20 2.57 -4.02
CA SER A 118 -19.34 3.47 -4.16
C SER A 118 -19.22 4.44 -5.34
N MET A 119 -18.07 4.46 -6.04
CA MET A 119 -17.87 5.33 -7.19
C MET A 119 -18.85 4.96 -8.30
N PRO A 120 -19.74 5.88 -8.72
CA PRO A 120 -20.65 5.61 -9.82
C PRO A 120 -19.83 5.35 -11.07
N THR A 121 -20.03 4.20 -11.71
CA THR A 121 -19.51 3.95 -13.04
C THR A 121 -20.29 4.85 -14.00
N PRO A 122 -19.66 5.85 -14.65
CA PRO A 122 -20.37 6.72 -15.57
C PRO A 122 -21.01 5.90 -16.69
N THR A 123 -22.09 6.40 -17.28
CA THR A 123 -22.81 5.82 -18.44
C THR A 123 -22.00 5.81 -19.74
N SER A 124 -20.69 6.02 -19.64
CA SER A 124 -19.72 5.99 -20.73
C SER A 124 -19.40 4.56 -21.17
N ASP A 125 -18.79 4.43 -22.35
CA ASP A 125 -18.21 3.17 -22.83
C ASP A 125 -17.31 2.50 -21.76
N THR A 126 -17.44 1.17 -21.62
CA THR A 126 -16.69 0.30 -20.71
C THR A 126 -15.20 0.59 -20.71
N THR A 127 -14.60 0.78 -21.89
CA THR A 127 -13.17 1.07 -22.03
C THR A 127 -12.79 2.36 -21.29
N THR A 128 -13.57 3.43 -21.48
CA THR A 128 -13.34 4.72 -20.84
C THR A 128 -13.42 4.63 -19.32
N VAL A 129 -14.34 3.82 -18.79
CA VAL A 129 -14.46 3.60 -17.34
C VAL A 129 -13.22 2.91 -16.79
N ILE A 130 -12.76 1.84 -17.44
CA ILE A 130 -11.56 1.09 -17.03
C ILE A 130 -10.33 2.01 -17.05
N GLU A 131 -10.14 2.78 -18.13
CA GLU A 131 -9.03 3.74 -18.24
C GLU A 131 -9.07 4.79 -17.13
N THR A 132 -10.25 5.35 -16.86
CA THR A 132 -10.41 6.39 -15.82
C THR A 132 -10.07 5.87 -14.43
N LEU A 133 -10.56 4.66 -14.09
CA LEU A 133 -10.28 4.02 -12.81
C LEU A 133 -8.79 3.64 -12.69
N ALA A 134 -8.21 3.07 -13.75
CA ALA A 134 -6.81 2.72 -13.78
C ALA A 134 -5.91 3.95 -13.66
N GLN A 135 -6.28 5.05 -14.32
CA GLN A 135 -5.56 6.32 -14.26
C GLN A 135 -5.61 6.92 -12.86
N LYS A 136 -6.75 6.85 -12.15
CA LYS A 136 -6.84 7.29 -10.75
C LYS A 136 -5.82 6.55 -9.87
N LEU A 137 -5.79 5.21 -9.96
CA LEU A 137 -4.84 4.40 -9.19
C LEU A 137 -3.38 4.76 -9.53
N GLN A 138 -3.07 4.90 -10.83
CA GLN A 138 -1.74 5.29 -11.29
C GLN A 138 -1.33 6.67 -10.77
N LEU A 139 -2.25 7.64 -10.77
CA LEU A 139 -1.98 8.98 -10.25
C LEU A 139 -1.64 8.95 -8.76
N GLU A 140 -2.35 8.16 -7.96
CA GLU A 140 -2.06 8.01 -6.54
C GLU A 140 -0.72 7.30 -6.28
N LEU A 141 -0.36 6.31 -7.12
CA LEU A 141 0.91 5.59 -7.04
C LEU A 141 2.12 6.42 -7.50
N GLN A 142 1.93 7.41 -8.36
CA GLN A 142 3.03 8.15 -9.00
C GLN A 142 3.17 9.61 -8.53
N PHE A 143 2.09 10.25 -8.11
CA PHE A 143 2.09 11.70 -7.83
C PHE A 143 1.60 12.02 -6.42
N GLY A 144 0.59 11.31 -5.92
CA GLY A 144 0.14 11.48 -4.54
C GLY A 144 -1.32 11.11 -4.29
N ILE A 145 -1.62 10.81 -3.04
CA ILE A 145 -2.93 10.44 -2.54
C ILE A 145 -3.70 11.69 -2.11
N ASP A 146 -4.99 11.73 -2.45
CA ASP A 146 -5.93 12.79 -2.07
C ASP A 146 -5.39 14.18 -2.47
N ASP A 147 -5.22 15.07 -1.51
CA ASP A 147 -4.68 16.43 -1.68
C ASP A 147 -3.22 16.55 -1.20
N THR A 148 -2.47 15.44 -1.23
CA THR A 148 -1.08 15.37 -0.76
C THR A 148 -0.11 14.97 -1.87
N SER A 149 1.19 15.18 -1.63
CA SER A 149 2.28 14.62 -2.46
C SER A 149 2.75 13.24 -1.98
N ILE A 150 2.02 12.62 -1.05
CA ILE A 150 2.38 11.32 -0.46
C ILE A 150 1.86 10.24 -1.41
N GLN A 151 2.77 9.51 -2.04
CA GLN A 151 2.43 8.47 -3.02
C GLN A 151 1.97 7.19 -2.31
N ALA A 152 1.00 6.50 -2.92
CA ALA A 152 0.70 5.13 -2.58
C ALA A 152 1.88 4.21 -2.96
N SER A 153 2.01 3.11 -2.23
CA SER A 153 3.03 2.08 -2.46
C SER A 153 2.44 0.84 -3.12
N VAL A 154 1.18 0.54 -2.81
CA VAL A 154 0.48 -0.70 -3.17
C VAL A 154 -0.98 -0.38 -3.50
N ILE A 155 -1.66 -1.32 -4.17
CA ILE A 155 -3.10 -1.25 -4.41
C ILE A 155 -3.79 -2.18 -3.41
N TYR A 156 -4.70 -1.66 -2.59
CA TYR A 156 -5.60 -2.46 -1.76
C TYR A 156 -6.96 -2.53 -2.44
N HIS A 157 -7.48 -3.72 -2.73
CA HIS A 157 -8.74 -3.89 -3.43
C HIS A 157 -9.65 -4.86 -2.69
N VAL A 158 -10.85 -4.38 -2.36
CA VAL A 158 -11.90 -5.18 -1.73
C VAL A 158 -12.89 -5.60 -2.80
N VAL A 159 -13.15 -6.90 -2.91
CA VAL A 159 -14.07 -7.48 -3.90
C VAL A 159 -15.19 -8.24 -3.21
N ASP A 160 -16.45 -7.92 -3.58
CA ASP A 160 -17.55 -8.80 -3.22
C ASP A 160 -17.52 -10.04 -4.12
N ILE A 161 -17.20 -11.21 -3.57
CA ILE A 161 -17.05 -12.44 -4.35
C ILE A 161 -18.36 -12.89 -5.01
N ARG A 162 -19.51 -12.45 -4.46
CA ARG A 162 -20.84 -12.75 -4.98
C ARG A 162 -21.22 -11.84 -6.15
N ALA A 163 -20.53 -10.70 -6.28
CA ALA A 163 -20.86 -9.64 -7.22
C ALA A 163 -19.58 -8.92 -7.69
N VAL A 164 -18.67 -9.68 -8.31
CA VAL A 164 -17.40 -9.14 -8.81
C VAL A 164 -17.66 -8.07 -9.87
N ASN A 165 -17.19 -6.85 -9.61
CA ASN A 165 -17.21 -5.77 -10.59
C ASN A 165 -16.04 -5.95 -11.58
N ALA A 166 -16.33 -6.47 -12.77
CA ALA A 166 -15.34 -6.72 -13.81
C ALA A 166 -14.58 -5.46 -14.26
N LEU A 167 -15.22 -4.28 -14.22
CA LEU A 167 -14.58 -3.02 -14.59
C LEU A 167 -13.51 -2.61 -13.57
N HIS A 168 -13.81 -2.74 -12.28
CA HIS A 168 -12.85 -2.48 -11.21
C HIS A 168 -11.68 -3.48 -11.30
N TRP A 169 -11.99 -4.76 -11.51
CA TRP A 169 -10.99 -5.81 -11.61
C TRP A 169 -9.99 -5.57 -12.76
N ALA A 170 -10.50 -5.24 -13.95
CA ALA A 170 -9.68 -4.88 -15.10
C ALA A 170 -8.86 -3.61 -14.87
N ALA A 171 -9.44 -2.58 -14.22
CA ALA A 171 -8.74 -1.34 -13.91
C ALA A 171 -7.57 -1.56 -12.92
N VAL A 172 -7.77 -2.40 -11.89
CA VAL A 172 -6.71 -2.80 -10.95
C VAL A 172 -5.58 -3.51 -11.69
N ALA A 173 -5.90 -4.50 -12.52
CA ALA A 173 -4.89 -5.22 -13.32
C ALA A 173 -4.08 -4.27 -14.22
N LYS A 174 -4.77 -3.34 -14.90
CA LYS A 174 -4.13 -2.35 -15.78
C LYS A 174 -3.21 -1.40 -15.00
N ALA A 175 -3.67 -0.85 -13.89
CA ALA A 175 -2.85 0.02 -13.05
C ALA A 175 -1.62 -0.71 -12.48
N GLN A 176 -1.79 -1.97 -12.06
CA GLN A 176 -0.72 -2.82 -11.57
C GLN A 176 0.35 -3.06 -12.64
N GLN A 177 -0.04 -3.39 -13.87
CA GLN A 177 0.90 -3.58 -14.98
C GLN A 177 1.67 -2.30 -15.31
N ALA A 178 1.00 -1.14 -15.28
CA ALA A 178 1.62 0.15 -15.59
C ALA A 178 2.64 0.61 -14.52
N THR A 179 2.48 0.18 -13.26
CA THR A 179 3.25 0.70 -12.11
C THR A 179 4.09 -0.36 -11.40
N CYS A 180 3.90 -1.64 -11.72
CA CYS A 180 4.45 -2.79 -11.01
C CYS A 180 4.09 -2.86 -9.50
N ALA A 181 3.08 -2.11 -9.04
CA ALA A 181 2.63 -2.12 -7.65
C ALA A 181 2.15 -3.52 -7.23
N ALA A 182 2.29 -3.87 -5.96
CA ALA A 182 1.63 -5.06 -5.41
C ALA A 182 0.13 -4.79 -5.25
N VAL A 183 -0.70 -5.81 -5.46
CA VAL A 183 -2.15 -5.74 -5.25
C VAL A 183 -2.51 -6.65 -4.09
N TYR A 184 -3.09 -6.09 -3.03
CA TYR A 184 -3.63 -6.81 -1.89
C TYR A 184 -5.14 -6.94 -2.07
N LEU A 185 -5.60 -8.17 -2.27
CA LEU A 185 -6.99 -8.52 -2.50
C LEU A 185 -7.62 -9.01 -1.20
N ASP A 186 -8.63 -8.28 -0.75
CA ASP A 186 -9.56 -8.70 0.30
C ASP A 186 -10.90 -9.11 -0.32
N LEU A 187 -11.50 -10.19 0.17
CA LEU A 187 -12.73 -10.75 -0.35
C LEU A 187 -13.85 -10.61 0.68
N VAL A 188 -15.03 -10.18 0.22
CA VAL A 188 -16.23 -10.02 1.05
C VAL A 188 -17.42 -10.79 0.46
N PRO A 189 -18.18 -11.56 1.25
CA PRO A 189 -17.69 -12.21 2.46
C PRO A 189 -16.42 -13.01 2.14
N PHE A 190 -15.50 -13.07 3.09
CA PHE A 190 -14.34 -13.94 2.92
C PHE A 190 -14.85 -15.40 2.85
N PRO A 191 -14.33 -16.26 1.95
CA PRO A 191 -14.84 -17.61 1.80
C PRO A 191 -14.43 -18.50 2.97
N ALA A 192 -15.12 -18.39 4.10
CA ALA A 192 -15.06 -19.41 5.14
C ALA A 192 -15.86 -20.67 4.75
N SER A 193 -16.77 -20.55 3.77
CA SER A 193 -17.45 -21.69 3.15
C SER A 193 -18.19 -21.28 1.85
N GLY A 194 -17.93 -21.99 0.75
CA GLY A 194 -18.89 -22.12 -0.36
C GLY A 194 -18.63 -21.31 -1.63
N TYR A 195 -17.54 -20.53 -1.70
CA TYR A 195 -17.15 -19.77 -2.90
C TYR A 195 -15.80 -20.20 -3.49
N ASP A 196 -15.32 -21.40 -3.17
CA ASP A 196 -13.99 -21.89 -3.55
C ASP A 196 -13.78 -21.85 -5.08
N ALA A 197 -14.81 -22.22 -5.85
CA ALA A 197 -14.77 -22.21 -7.31
C ALA A 197 -14.73 -20.79 -7.87
N GLU A 198 -15.50 -19.87 -7.28
CA GLU A 198 -15.57 -18.46 -7.64
C GLU A 198 -14.25 -17.75 -7.34
N VAL A 199 -13.63 -18.04 -6.19
CA VAL A 199 -12.30 -17.53 -5.82
C VAL A 199 -11.25 -17.99 -6.82
N LEU A 200 -11.25 -19.29 -7.14
CA LEU A 200 -10.31 -19.85 -8.10
C LEU A 200 -10.52 -19.25 -9.49
N ALA A 201 -11.78 -19.09 -9.93
CA ALA A 201 -12.12 -18.47 -11.21
C ALA A 201 -11.71 -16.98 -11.25
N LEU A 202 -11.95 -16.23 -10.17
CA LEU A 202 -11.57 -14.82 -10.06
C LEU A 202 -10.05 -14.67 -10.21
N LEU A 203 -9.28 -15.43 -9.45
CA LEU A 203 -7.82 -15.35 -9.47
C LEU A 203 -7.21 -15.89 -10.77
N ALA A 204 -7.82 -16.92 -11.37
CA ALA A 204 -7.44 -17.41 -12.69
C ALA A 204 -7.68 -16.33 -13.77
N SER A 205 -8.76 -15.56 -13.66
CA SER A 205 -9.13 -14.49 -14.59
C SER A 205 -8.23 -13.25 -14.50
N TYR A 206 -7.38 -13.14 -13.48
CA TYR A 206 -6.54 -11.95 -13.31
C TYR A 206 -5.53 -11.79 -14.45
N GLU A 207 -5.64 -10.68 -15.18
CA GLU A 207 -4.78 -10.35 -16.33
C GLU A 207 -3.48 -9.65 -15.92
N GLY A 208 -3.36 -9.22 -14.66
CA GLY A 208 -2.18 -8.56 -14.10
C GLY A 208 -1.02 -9.51 -13.78
N LEU A 209 -0.05 -8.98 -13.03
CA LEU A 209 1.11 -9.70 -12.52
C LEU A 209 0.69 -10.55 -11.31
N ARG A 210 0.43 -11.84 -11.54
CA ARG A 210 -0.03 -12.78 -10.50
C ARG A 210 0.98 -12.94 -9.37
N ASP A 211 2.27 -12.90 -9.65
CA ASP A 211 3.33 -12.96 -8.62
C ASP A 211 3.40 -11.72 -7.72
N ARG A 212 2.59 -10.69 -8.03
CA ARG A 212 2.37 -9.48 -7.25
C ARG A 212 0.92 -9.31 -6.79
N LEU A 213 0.09 -10.33 -6.97
CA LEU A 213 -1.27 -10.40 -6.45
C LEU A 213 -1.27 -11.18 -5.14
N VAL A 214 -1.58 -10.50 -4.05
CA VAL A 214 -1.66 -11.05 -2.69
C VAL A 214 -3.12 -11.33 -2.37
N LEU A 215 -3.44 -12.58 -2.04
CA LEU A 215 -4.72 -12.94 -1.44
C LEU A 215 -4.60 -12.84 0.09
N CYS A 216 -5.32 -11.91 0.68
CA CYS A 216 -5.38 -11.74 2.14
C CYS A 216 -6.15 -12.89 2.81
N HIS A 217 -5.96 -13.07 4.12
CA HIS A 217 -6.73 -13.95 5.00
C HIS A 217 -6.78 -15.44 4.59
N CYS A 218 -5.69 -15.93 3.98
CA CYS A 218 -5.54 -17.34 3.59
C CYS A 218 -5.64 -18.32 4.77
N ASP A 219 -5.54 -17.83 6.02
CA ASP A 219 -5.77 -18.58 7.25
C ASP A 219 -7.15 -19.25 7.32
N LEU A 220 -8.13 -18.71 6.59
CA LEU A 220 -9.52 -19.17 6.59
C LEU A 220 -9.82 -20.16 5.46
N LEU A 221 -8.87 -20.40 4.55
CA LEU A 221 -9.09 -21.24 3.39
C LEU A 221 -8.59 -22.67 3.62
N PRO A 222 -9.28 -23.69 3.08
CA PRO A 222 -8.85 -25.07 3.22
C PRO A 222 -7.59 -25.35 2.38
N LEU A 223 -6.71 -26.22 2.89
CA LEU A 223 -5.44 -26.56 2.25
C LEU A 223 -5.55 -27.01 0.77
N PRO A 224 -6.57 -27.78 0.34
CA PRO A 224 -6.76 -28.10 -1.08
C PRO A 224 -6.90 -26.87 -1.98
N LEU A 225 -7.71 -25.89 -1.57
CA LEU A 225 -7.87 -24.63 -2.31
C LEU A 225 -6.56 -23.85 -2.31
N LEU A 226 -5.89 -23.72 -1.16
CA LEU A 226 -4.59 -23.04 -1.07
C LEU A 226 -3.53 -23.65 -1.99
N ASN A 227 -3.52 -24.97 -2.19
CA ASN A 227 -2.62 -25.61 -3.16
C ASN A 227 -2.96 -25.21 -4.60
N GLN A 228 -4.24 -25.17 -4.96
CA GLN A 228 -4.66 -24.73 -6.30
C GLN A 228 -4.30 -23.25 -6.55
N LEU A 229 -4.46 -22.41 -5.54
CA LEU A 229 -4.07 -21.00 -5.60
C LEU A 229 -2.56 -20.83 -5.71
N ALA A 230 -1.78 -21.64 -4.99
CA ALA A 230 -0.32 -21.66 -5.14
C ALA A 230 0.11 -21.99 -6.58
N ASP A 231 -0.60 -22.90 -7.24
CA ASP A 231 -0.32 -23.27 -8.64
C ASP A 231 -0.65 -22.15 -9.64
N LEU A 232 -1.55 -21.22 -9.29
CA LEU A 232 -1.79 -19.98 -10.05
C LEU A 232 -0.67 -18.93 -9.90
N GLY A 233 0.26 -19.15 -8.97
CA GLY A 233 1.42 -18.28 -8.75
C GLY A 233 1.11 -16.99 -7.97
N VAL A 234 -0.08 -16.87 -7.37
CA VAL A 234 -0.41 -15.77 -6.46
C VAL A 234 0.37 -15.85 -5.15
N VAL A 235 0.42 -14.74 -4.43
CA VAL A 235 1.02 -14.66 -3.09
C VAL A 235 -0.08 -14.92 -2.04
N LEU A 236 0.17 -15.86 -1.14
CA LEU A 236 -0.80 -16.25 -0.10
C LEU A 236 -0.43 -15.55 1.21
N SER A 237 -1.33 -14.74 1.77
CA SER A 237 -1.10 -14.00 3.02
C SER A 237 -1.88 -14.59 4.19
N PHE A 238 -1.15 -14.90 5.26
CA PHE A 238 -1.69 -15.38 6.53
C PHE A 238 -1.62 -14.25 7.55
N ASP A 239 -2.76 -13.69 7.91
CA ASP A 239 -2.87 -12.36 8.53
C ASP A 239 -3.41 -12.40 9.95
N LEU A 240 -4.07 -13.49 10.34
CA LEU A 240 -4.82 -13.59 11.58
C LEU A 240 -4.00 -14.11 12.78
N VAL A 241 -2.67 -14.15 12.63
CA VAL A 241 -1.76 -14.64 13.66
C VAL A 241 -1.91 -13.83 14.96
N GLY A 242 -2.26 -14.53 16.05
CA GLY A 242 -2.48 -13.97 17.38
C GLY A 242 -3.89 -13.44 17.66
N LEU A 243 -4.80 -13.47 16.68
CA LEU A 243 -6.18 -13.01 16.90
C LEU A 243 -6.93 -13.89 17.91
N ASP A 244 -6.74 -15.22 17.85
CA ASP A 244 -7.40 -16.19 18.72
C ASP A 244 -7.10 -15.97 20.22
N ALA A 245 -5.99 -15.30 20.53
CA ALA A 245 -5.63 -14.97 21.90
C ALA A 245 -6.54 -13.90 22.52
N VAL A 246 -7.21 -13.07 21.72
CA VAL A 246 -7.94 -11.90 22.21
C VAL A 246 -9.34 -11.74 21.64
N SER A 247 -9.76 -12.61 20.73
CA SER A 247 -11.11 -12.58 20.17
C SER A 247 -11.61 -13.96 19.77
N ASP A 248 -12.90 -14.19 20.01
CA ASP A 248 -13.64 -15.36 19.55
C ASP A 248 -14.44 -15.08 18.26
N MET A 249 -14.41 -13.84 17.75
CA MET A 249 -15.04 -13.45 16.49
C MET A 249 -14.03 -12.87 15.50
N LEU A 250 -14.23 -13.17 14.22
CA LEU A 250 -13.44 -12.58 13.15
C LEU A 250 -13.78 -11.09 12.96
N PRO A 251 -12.81 -10.26 12.53
CA PRO A 251 -13.02 -8.82 12.30
C PRO A 251 -13.83 -8.51 11.02
N PHE A 252 -14.58 -9.49 10.50
CA PHE A 252 -15.28 -9.44 9.22
C PHE A 252 -16.80 -9.57 9.45
N PRO A 253 -17.56 -8.45 9.47
CA PRO A 253 -18.96 -8.44 9.93
C PRO A 253 -19.95 -9.19 9.02
N VAL A 254 -19.54 -9.55 7.80
CA VAL A 254 -20.38 -10.24 6.80
C VAL A 254 -20.24 -11.77 6.87
N LEU A 255 -19.39 -12.28 7.76
CA LEU A 255 -19.21 -13.73 7.92
C LEU A 255 -20.33 -14.37 8.76
N PRO A 256 -20.65 -15.66 8.51
CA PRO A 256 -21.50 -16.44 9.40
C PRO A 256 -20.95 -16.40 10.83
N LYS A 257 -21.82 -16.24 11.83
CA LYS A 257 -21.44 -16.14 13.25
C LYS A 257 -20.72 -17.40 13.75
N GLU A 258 -20.93 -18.52 13.08
CA GLU A 258 -20.35 -19.82 13.39
C GLU A 258 -18.91 -19.98 12.87
N THR A 259 -18.40 -19.00 12.11
CA THR A 259 -17.03 -19.05 11.60
C THR A 259 -16.03 -18.91 12.74
N LEU A 260 -15.22 -19.93 12.93
CA LEU A 260 -14.23 -19.96 14.00
C LEU A 260 -12.99 -19.12 13.65
N VAL A 261 -12.46 -18.43 14.66
CA VAL A 261 -11.15 -17.78 14.57
C VAL A 261 -10.07 -18.87 14.53
N PRO A 262 -9.20 -18.91 13.49
CA PRO A 262 -8.16 -19.92 13.38
C PRO A 262 -7.11 -19.72 14.48
N ARG A 263 -6.68 -20.81 15.10
CA ARG A 263 -5.64 -20.77 16.13
C ARG A 263 -4.26 -20.64 15.48
N ASP A 264 -3.32 -20.01 16.18
CA ASP A 264 -1.92 -19.91 15.74
C ASP A 264 -1.31 -21.25 15.29
N ARG A 265 -1.68 -22.35 15.95
CA ARG A 265 -1.18 -23.71 15.62
C ARG A 265 -1.71 -24.20 14.27
N GLU A 266 -2.95 -23.86 13.92
CA GLU A 266 -3.57 -24.25 12.64
C GLU A 266 -2.94 -23.46 11.50
N ILE A 267 -2.79 -22.14 11.69
CA ILE A 267 -2.09 -21.25 10.75
C ILE A 267 -0.66 -21.75 10.52
N ALA A 268 0.07 -22.07 11.59
CA ALA A 268 1.40 -22.65 11.53
C ALA A 268 1.49 -23.92 10.66
N MET A 269 0.53 -24.84 10.81
CA MET A 269 0.47 -26.06 10.00
C MET A 269 0.23 -25.77 8.52
N LEU A 270 -0.65 -24.83 8.19
CA LEU A 270 -0.90 -24.40 6.81
C LEU A 270 0.34 -23.78 6.18
N VAL A 271 0.98 -22.83 6.89
CA VAL A 271 2.20 -22.17 6.40
C VAL A 271 3.31 -23.18 6.18
N GLN A 272 3.56 -24.10 7.13
CA GLN A 272 4.59 -25.12 6.98
C GLN A 272 4.34 -26.06 5.78
N SER A 273 3.06 -26.31 5.45
CA SER A 273 2.67 -27.12 4.29
C SER A 273 2.88 -26.39 2.95
N LEU A 274 2.93 -25.06 2.96
CA LEU A 274 2.93 -24.23 1.74
C LEU A 274 4.26 -23.52 1.48
N VAL A 275 5.05 -23.22 2.51
CA VAL A 275 6.27 -22.37 2.41
C VAL A 275 7.29 -22.87 1.38
N ALA A 276 7.35 -24.17 1.12
CA ALA A 276 8.25 -24.75 0.12
C ALA A 276 7.78 -24.52 -1.33
N ARG A 277 6.46 -24.47 -1.57
CA ARG A 277 5.86 -24.46 -2.93
C ARG A 277 5.25 -23.12 -3.32
N ALA A 278 4.83 -22.30 -2.36
CA ALA A 278 4.12 -21.06 -2.58
C ALA A 278 4.95 -19.84 -2.13
N ARG A 279 4.56 -18.66 -2.63
CA ARG A 279 4.98 -17.38 -2.04
C ARG A 279 4.04 -17.09 -0.89
N VAL A 280 4.57 -17.08 0.33
CA VAL A 280 3.78 -16.93 1.55
C VAL A 280 4.21 -15.68 2.29
N LEU A 281 3.22 -14.92 2.76
CA LEU A 281 3.39 -13.84 3.73
C LEU A 281 2.75 -14.25 5.05
N VAL A 282 3.32 -13.80 6.16
CA VAL A 282 2.78 -14.02 7.50
C VAL A 282 2.76 -12.70 8.25
N ASN A 283 1.61 -12.33 8.80
CA ASN A 283 1.37 -11.07 9.48
C ASN A 283 0.56 -11.31 10.76
N SER A 284 0.78 -10.47 11.78
CA SER A 284 -0.10 -10.34 12.94
C SER A 284 -0.92 -9.07 12.76
N THR A 285 -1.86 -9.09 11.83
CA THR A 285 -2.64 -7.90 11.48
C THR A 285 -3.48 -7.47 12.67
N VAL A 286 -3.29 -6.22 13.10
CA VAL A 286 -4.06 -5.65 14.19
C VAL A 286 -5.38 -5.10 13.67
N TYR A 287 -6.50 -5.60 14.19
CA TYR A 287 -7.85 -5.10 13.96
C TYR A 287 -8.43 -4.44 15.21
N PHE A 288 -8.04 -4.94 16.39
CA PHE A 288 -8.62 -4.57 17.67
C PHE A 288 -7.58 -3.97 18.61
N LYS A 289 -7.99 -2.98 19.41
CA LYS A 289 -7.17 -2.44 20.51
C LYS A 289 -6.76 -3.55 21.48
N THR A 290 -7.58 -4.57 21.73
CA THR A 290 -7.22 -5.73 22.57
C THR A 290 -6.03 -6.52 22.03
N GLN A 291 -5.71 -6.46 20.73
CA GLN A 291 -4.50 -7.08 20.18
C GLN A 291 -3.23 -6.32 20.56
N TYR A 292 -3.29 -5.04 20.95
CA TYR A 292 -2.12 -4.29 21.40
C TYR A 292 -1.48 -4.94 22.64
N LYS A 293 -0.14 -4.91 22.70
CA LYS A 293 0.62 -5.43 23.84
C LYS A 293 0.22 -4.78 25.15
N ARG A 294 -0.04 -3.46 25.14
CA ARG A 294 -0.49 -2.74 26.34
C ARG A 294 -1.81 -3.26 26.93
N ASN A 295 -2.60 -3.99 26.14
CA ASN A 295 -3.89 -4.57 26.56
C ASN A 295 -3.80 -6.10 26.74
N GLY A 296 -2.59 -6.66 26.78
CA GLY A 296 -2.35 -8.10 26.97
C GLY A 296 -2.28 -8.92 25.68
N GLY A 297 -2.47 -8.30 24.51
CA GLY A 297 -2.34 -8.96 23.21
C GLY A 297 -0.90 -9.15 22.73
N GLY A 298 -0.75 -9.74 21.54
CA GLY A 298 0.55 -9.99 20.91
C GLY A 298 1.18 -8.77 20.21
N GLY A 299 0.35 -7.79 19.84
CA GLY A 299 0.69 -6.62 19.04
C GLY A 299 1.32 -6.97 17.69
N TYR A 300 1.99 -6.00 17.10
CA TYR A 300 2.72 -6.15 15.84
C TYR A 300 3.95 -7.08 15.92
N THR A 301 4.35 -7.49 17.12
CA THR A 301 5.57 -8.30 17.35
C THR A 301 5.30 -9.80 17.48
N HIS A 302 4.04 -10.22 17.46
CA HIS A 302 3.65 -11.60 17.75
C HIS A 302 4.22 -12.60 16.75
N ILE A 303 4.28 -12.20 15.46
CA ILE A 303 4.85 -13.05 14.40
C ILE A 303 6.32 -13.39 14.66
N PHE A 304 7.13 -12.42 15.07
CA PHE A 304 8.57 -12.59 15.27
C PHE A 304 8.90 -13.41 16.52
N SER A 305 8.02 -13.38 17.52
CA SER A 305 8.28 -13.95 18.83
C SER A 305 7.62 -15.33 19.01
N SER A 306 6.31 -15.37 19.14
CA SER A 306 5.60 -16.58 19.55
C SER A 306 5.17 -17.42 18.37
N PHE A 307 4.80 -16.81 17.23
CA PHE A 307 4.35 -17.57 16.07
C PHE A 307 5.49 -18.36 15.41
N CYS A 308 6.62 -17.75 15.08
CA CYS A 308 7.75 -18.48 14.47
C CYS A 308 8.17 -19.71 15.27
N ARG A 309 8.12 -19.64 16.62
CA ARG A 309 8.37 -20.79 17.49
C ARG A 309 7.31 -21.89 17.34
N ARG A 310 6.03 -21.53 17.25
CA ARG A 310 4.93 -22.50 17.05
C ARG A 310 4.91 -23.11 15.65
N ALA A 311 5.31 -22.35 14.65
CA ALA A 311 5.41 -22.81 13.28
C ALA A 311 6.60 -23.75 13.03
N CYS A 312 7.52 -23.90 14.00
CA CYS A 312 8.71 -24.73 13.88
C CYS A 312 9.54 -24.41 12.62
N MET A 313 9.49 -23.16 12.15
CA MET A 313 10.22 -22.73 10.96
C MET A 313 11.72 -22.75 11.20
N SER A 314 12.47 -23.22 10.22
CA SER A 314 13.91 -22.96 10.15
C SER A 314 14.18 -21.46 10.00
N PRO A 315 15.37 -20.96 10.39
CA PRO A 315 15.75 -19.57 10.17
C PRO A 315 15.61 -19.13 8.70
N ALA A 316 15.90 -20.02 7.75
CA ALA A 316 15.76 -19.75 6.33
C ALA A 316 14.30 -19.60 5.89
N GLU A 317 13.40 -20.43 6.39
CA GLU A 317 11.95 -20.30 6.14
C GLU A 317 11.39 -19.03 6.76
N ALA A 318 11.78 -18.70 8.00
CA ALA A 318 11.38 -17.47 8.66
C ALA A 318 11.84 -16.24 7.87
N THR A 319 13.12 -16.19 7.45
CA THR A 319 13.62 -15.12 6.57
C THR A 319 12.87 -15.10 5.24
N LYS A 320 12.53 -16.25 4.65
CA LYS A 320 11.79 -16.32 3.39
C LYS A 320 10.42 -15.65 3.50
N VAL A 321 9.63 -16.00 4.51
CA VAL A 321 8.23 -15.52 4.64
C VAL A 321 8.14 -14.12 5.26
N LEU A 322 9.01 -13.78 6.22
CA LEU A 322 8.96 -12.50 6.92
C LEU A 322 9.75 -11.40 6.22
N HIS A 323 10.76 -11.73 5.41
CA HIS A 323 11.65 -10.73 4.82
C HIS A 323 11.76 -10.86 3.29
N ALA A 324 12.28 -11.98 2.78
CA ALA A 324 12.65 -12.08 1.36
C ALA A 324 11.45 -11.99 0.41
N THR A 325 10.35 -12.67 0.73
CA THR A 325 9.11 -12.64 -0.08
C THR A 325 8.46 -11.25 -0.07
N PRO A 326 8.18 -10.61 1.09
CA PRO A 326 7.61 -9.26 1.09
C PRO A 326 8.58 -8.22 0.51
N LEU A 327 9.89 -8.37 0.70
CA LEU A 327 10.86 -7.46 0.11
C LEU A 327 10.79 -7.53 -1.42
N ALA A 328 10.85 -8.74 -2.01
CA ALA A 328 10.75 -8.91 -3.45
C ALA A 328 9.42 -8.39 -4.03
N LEU A 329 8.31 -8.59 -3.30
CA LEU A 329 7.00 -8.09 -3.65
C LEU A 329 6.96 -6.55 -3.70
N LEU A 330 7.51 -5.89 -2.68
CA LEU A 330 7.41 -4.44 -2.48
C LEU A 330 8.52 -3.63 -3.17
N SER A 331 9.57 -4.30 -3.67
CA SER A 331 10.69 -3.66 -4.39
C SER A 331 10.34 -3.27 -5.83
N GLY A 332 9.08 -2.93 -6.13
CA GLY A 332 8.57 -2.73 -7.48
C GLY A 332 8.46 -1.28 -7.94
N TYR A 333 8.89 -0.30 -7.14
CA TYR A 333 8.58 1.09 -7.43
C TYR A 333 9.21 1.56 -8.74
N VAL A 334 8.37 2.12 -9.61
CA VAL A 334 8.76 2.76 -10.86
C VAL A 334 8.48 4.26 -10.72
N PRO A 335 9.50 5.14 -10.76
CA PRO A 335 9.26 6.57 -10.73
C PRO A 335 8.46 7.02 -11.96
N PRO A 336 7.58 8.02 -11.83
CA PRO A 336 6.91 8.58 -13.00
C PRO A 336 7.93 9.06 -14.04
N PRO A 337 7.59 8.99 -15.34
CA PRO A 337 8.44 9.57 -16.37
C PRO A 337 8.67 11.05 -16.04
N ALA A 338 9.90 11.52 -16.23
CA ALA A 338 10.23 12.91 -16.03
C ALA A 338 9.31 13.78 -16.89
N VAL A 339 8.66 14.77 -16.27
CA VAL A 339 7.84 15.72 -17.00
C VAL A 339 8.76 16.46 -17.97
N GLU A 340 8.55 16.27 -19.27
CA GLU A 340 9.14 17.14 -20.28
C GLU A 340 8.52 18.53 -20.09
N ILE A 341 9.18 19.38 -19.30
CA ILE A 341 8.77 20.78 -19.15
C ILE A 341 8.82 21.39 -20.55
N PRO A 342 7.70 21.84 -21.14
CA PRO A 342 7.71 22.41 -22.48
C PRO A 342 8.58 23.66 -22.46
N LYS A 343 9.80 23.56 -22.98
CA LYS A 343 10.70 24.69 -23.11
C LYS A 343 10.17 25.58 -24.22
N ALA A 344 9.47 26.65 -23.85
CA ALA A 344 8.99 27.66 -24.78
C ALA A 344 10.16 28.52 -25.26
N TYR A 345 10.99 27.98 -26.17
CA TYR A 345 12.10 28.72 -26.74
C TYR A 345 11.59 29.93 -27.52
N ILE A 346 12.12 31.12 -27.19
CA ILE A 346 11.89 32.35 -27.95
C ILE A 346 13.18 32.77 -28.65
N HIS A 347 13.04 33.55 -29.71
CA HIS A 347 14.19 33.98 -30.51
C HIS A 347 14.66 35.35 -30.07
N CYS A 348 15.97 35.49 -29.86
CA CYS A 348 16.56 36.81 -29.63
C CYS A 348 16.40 37.68 -30.89
N SER A 349 15.88 38.90 -30.71
CA SER A 349 15.73 39.86 -31.81
C SER A 349 17.05 40.26 -32.47
N ILE A 350 18.19 40.00 -31.81
CA ILE A 350 19.53 40.44 -32.25
C ILE A 350 20.35 39.29 -32.81
N CYS A 351 20.64 38.25 -32.01
CA CYS A 351 21.44 37.13 -32.51
C CYS A 351 20.62 36.06 -33.23
N ARG A 352 19.28 36.17 -33.22
CA ARG A 352 18.33 35.17 -33.74
C ARG A 352 18.46 33.78 -33.10
N GLY A 353 19.31 33.61 -32.10
CA GLY A 353 19.40 32.37 -31.32
C GLY A 353 18.12 32.13 -30.53
N ALA A 354 17.63 30.90 -30.58
CA ALA A 354 16.60 30.39 -29.69
C ALA A 354 17.16 30.29 -28.27
N PHE A 355 16.39 30.73 -27.28
CA PHE A 355 16.75 30.62 -25.87
C PHE A 355 15.50 30.44 -25.00
N GLU A 356 15.68 29.87 -23.81
CA GLU A 356 14.59 29.66 -22.85
C GLU A 356 14.34 30.95 -22.05
N PRO A 357 13.11 31.50 -22.02
CA PRO A 357 12.80 32.75 -21.33
C PRO A 357 12.73 32.54 -19.81
N ILE A 358 13.89 32.40 -19.18
CA ILE A 358 14.01 32.30 -17.72
C ILE A 358 13.92 33.71 -17.13
N VAL A 359 12.89 33.99 -16.33
CA VAL A 359 12.67 35.30 -15.71
C VAL A 359 13.93 35.73 -14.95
N GLY A 360 14.50 36.88 -15.33
CA GLY A 360 15.74 37.41 -14.76
C GLY A 360 17.00 37.15 -15.59
N GLU A 361 16.96 36.23 -16.57
CA GLU A 361 18.11 35.89 -17.43
C GLU A 361 18.01 36.44 -18.85
N TYR A 362 16.83 36.95 -19.24
CA TYR A 362 16.62 37.62 -20.52
C TYR A 362 16.06 39.02 -20.33
N PHE A 363 16.18 39.84 -21.36
CA PHE A 363 15.78 41.24 -21.32
C PHE A 363 14.72 41.51 -22.37
N THR A 364 13.78 42.39 -22.06
CA THR A 364 12.82 42.94 -23.01
C THR A 364 12.95 44.46 -23.03
N LYS A 365 12.80 45.05 -24.22
CA LYS A 365 12.72 46.51 -24.36
C LYS A 365 11.94 46.84 -25.63
N PHE A 366 10.82 47.55 -25.48
CA PHE A 366 9.83 47.73 -26.56
C PHE A 366 9.38 46.36 -27.10
N ASP A 367 9.36 46.18 -28.42
CA ASP A 367 8.99 44.93 -29.09
C ASP A 367 10.15 43.93 -29.20
N PHE A 368 11.30 44.20 -28.57
CA PHE A 368 12.51 43.41 -28.71
C PHE A 368 12.81 42.55 -27.49
N VAL A 369 13.35 41.36 -27.76
CA VAL A 369 13.73 40.36 -26.77
C VAL A 369 15.21 40.01 -26.93
N TYR A 370 15.95 39.99 -25.84
CA TYR A 370 17.39 39.75 -25.82
C TYR A 370 17.74 38.56 -24.93
N CYS A 371 18.45 37.57 -25.49
CA CYS A 371 18.93 36.41 -24.74
C CYS A 371 20.02 36.74 -23.70
N SER A 372 20.58 37.94 -23.73
CA SER A 372 21.66 38.35 -22.83
C SER A 372 21.88 39.86 -22.83
N THR A 373 22.59 40.35 -21.80
CA THR A 373 23.09 41.73 -21.72
C THR A 373 23.97 42.11 -22.90
N LYS A 374 24.69 41.15 -23.49
CA LYS A 374 25.51 41.35 -24.70
C LYS A 374 24.64 41.75 -25.90
N CYS A 375 23.53 41.04 -26.14
CA CYS A 375 22.61 41.35 -27.23
C CYS A 375 21.90 42.68 -27.01
N LEU A 376 21.48 42.98 -25.78
CA LEU A 376 20.91 44.28 -25.41
C LEU A 376 21.90 45.43 -25.66
N ARG A 377 23.17 45.25 -25.25
CA ARG A 377 24.23 46.26 -25.47
C ARG A 377 24.52 46.47 -26.95
N LYS A 378 24.57 45.38 -27.75
CA LYS A 378 24.78 45.46 -29.22
C LYS A 378 23.67 46.30 -29.86
N HIS A 379 22.41 46.07 -29.48
CA HIS A 379 21.28 46.84 -29.99
C HIS A 379 21.32 48.31 -29.54
N ARG A 380 21.69 48.56 -28.28
CA ARG A 380 21.83 49.92 -27.74
C ARG A 380 22.87 50.74 -28.52
N LEU A 381 24.01 50.14 -28.88
CA LEU A 381 25.05 50.82 -29.66
C LEU A 381 24.61 51.15 -31.09
N ALA A 382 23.69 50.37 -31.64
CA ALA A 382 23.09 50.61 -32.95
C ALA A 382 21.86 51.54 -32.92
N GLY A 383 21.55 52.15 -31.77
CA GLY A 383 20.48 53.16 -31.67
C GLY A 383 19.06 52.59 -31.65
N PHE A 384 18.88 51.32 -31.30
CA PHE A 384 17.57 50.65 -31.28
C PHE A 384 16.84 50.59 -32.64
N THR A 385 17.60 50.59 -33.74
CA THR A 385 17.05 50.48 -35.10
C THR A 385 16.53 49.07 -35.40
N LYS A 386 15.42 48.97 -36.14
CA LYS A 386 14.83 47.68 -36.53
C LYS A 386 15.70 46.87 -37.50
N ASP A 387 16.62 47.54 -38.21
CA ASP A 387 17.38 46.99 -39.33
C ASP A 387 18.84 46.68 -38.98
N ILE A 388 19.09 45.98 -37.87
CA ILE A 388 20.44 45.46 -37.60
C ILE A 388 20.58 44.13 -38.34
N VAL A 389 20.78 44.23 -39.65
CA VAL A 389 21.24 43.13 -40.49
C VAL A 389 22.64 43.48 -40.99
N GLN A 390 23.64 43.09 -40.19
CA GLN A 390 24.86 42.37 -40.59
C GLN A 390 25.70 42.04 -39.34
#